data_AF-X1M2B6-F1
#
_entry.id   AF-X1M2B6-F1
#
_cell.length_a   1.000
_cell.length_b   1.000
_cell.length_c   1.000
_cell.angle_alpha   90.00
_cell.angle_beta   90.00
_cell.angle_gamma   90.00
#
_symmetry.space_group_name_H-M   'P 1'
#
loop_
_entity.id
_entity.type
_entity.pdbx_description
1 polymer ?
#
loop_
_entity_poly.entity_id
_entity_poly.type
_entity_poly.pdbx_seq_one_letter_code
_entity_poly.pdbx_strand_id
1 'polypeptide(L)'
;MRIAIYPGSFNPITNGHLDIATRAAKLFDKLVIGVYETPEKPLLFTTEERVEFVRQAITHLPNVEVESFSGLAIDFAKKVKARAMVRGLRMSADF
;
A
#
# COMPACT_ATOMS: atom_id res chain seq x y z
N MET A 1 0.43 6.16 18.76
CA MET A 1 0.15 6.27 17.32
C MET A 1 0.27 4.88 16.69
N ARG A 2 -0.83 4.35 16.17
CA ARG A 2 -0.93 3.05 15.49
C ARG A 2 -0.68 3.28 14.00
N ILE A 3 0.48 2.85 13.53
CA ILE A 3 0.89 2.95 12.13
C ILE A 3 0.80 1.56 11.49
N ALA A 4 0.20 1.48 10.30
CA ALA A 4 0.21 0.27 9.47
C ALA A 4 0.81 0.54 8.09
N ILE A 5 1.35 -0.51 7.48
CA ILE A 5 1.68 -0.50 6.05
C ILE A 5 0.65 -1.30 5.26
N TYR A 6 0.35 -0.87 4.03
CA TYR A 6 -0.38 -1.64 3.03
C TYR A 6 0.52 -1.85 1.80
N PRO A 7 1.38 -2.88 1.80
CA PRO A 7 2.33 -3.11 0.73
C PRO A 7 1.70 -3.87 -0.45
N GLY A 8 2.02 -3.44 -1.66
CA GLY A 8 1.55 -4.06 -2.90
C GLY A 8 2.25 -3.52 -4.14
N SER A 9 2.01 -4.15 -5.29
CA SER A 9 2.55 -3.66 -6.56
C SER A 9 1.74 -2.50 -7.16
N PHE A 10 0.42 -2.44 -6.89
CA PHE A 10 -0.49 -1.38 -7.37
C PHE A 10 -0.29 -1.02 -8.85
N ASN A 11 -0.46 -1.99 -9.75
CA ASN A 11 -0.16 -1.87 -11.18
C ASN A 11 -1.42 -2.07 -12.05
N PRO A 12 -2.33 -1.08 -12.15
CA PRO A 12 -2.42 0.13 -11.33
C PRO A 12 -3.14 -0.12 -10.00
N ILE A 13 -3.33 0.92 -9.19
CA ILE A 13 -4.31 0.89 -8.09
C ILE A 13 -5.73 0.68 -8.63
N THR A 14 -6.60 0.04 -7.85
CA THR A 14 -7.99 -0.31 -8.27
C THR A 14 -8.96 0.04 -7.14
N ASN A 15 -10.26 0.06 -7.43
CA ASN A 15 -11.29 0.29 -6.41
C ASN A 15 -11.27 -0.75 -5.28
N GLY A 16 -10.85 -1.99 -5.56
CA GLY A 16 -10.66 -3.00 -4.52
C GLY A 16 -9.49 -2.67 -3.59
N HIS A 17 -8.37 -2.16 -4.12
CA HIS A 17 -7.28 -1.66 -3.30
C HIS A 17 -7.71 -0.45 -2.46
N LEU A 18 -8.49 0.46 -3.07
CA LEU A 18 -8.96 1.66 -2.39
C LEU A 18 -9.92 1.33 -1.24
N ASP A 19 -10.86 0.38 -1.42
CA ASP A 19 -11.74 -0.09 -0.34
C ASP A 19 -10.95 -0.59 0.89
N ILE A 20 -9.92 -1.40 0.66
CA ILE A 20 -9.04 -1.89 1.73
C ILE A 20 -8.31 -0.73 2.41
N ALA A 21 -7.77 0.22 1.64
CA ALA A 21 -7.12 1.40 2.19
C ALA A 21 -8.07 2.25 3.03
N THR A 22 -9.29 2.52 2.54
CA THR A 22 -10.33 3.28 3.26
C THR A 22 -10.75 2.59 4.56
N ARG A 23 -10.87 1.26 4.56
CA ARG A 23 -11.19 0.49 5.78
C ARG A 23 -10.05 0.51 6.78
N ALA A 24 -8.82 0.34 6.32
CA ALA A 24 -7.63 0.40 7.17
C ALA A 24 -7.42 1.80 7.77
N ALA A 25 -7.67 2.86 7.00
CA ALA A 25 -7.58 4.25 7.45
C ALA A 25 -8.51 4.56 8.65
N LYS A 26 -9.60 3.80 8.84
CA LYS A 26 -10.49 3.93 10.01
C LYS A 26 -9.96 3.23 11.27
N LEU A 27 -9.03 2.30 11.12
CA LEU A 27 -8.51 1.47 12.22
C LEU A 27 -7.16 1.97 12.76
N PHE A 28 -6.38 2.63 11.90
CA PHE A 28 -5.04 3.10 12.20
C PHE A 28 -4.98 4.62 12.22
N ASP A 29 -4.11 5.16 13.07
CA ASP A 29 -3.91 6.61 13.15
C ASP A 29 -3.17 7.10 11.90
N LYS A 30 -2.34 6.24 11.27
CA LYS A 30 -1.67 6.47 9.98
C LYS A 30 -1.55 5.17 9.18
N LEU A 31 -1.84 5.23 7.88
CA LEU A 31 -1.62 4.14 6.94
C LEU A 31 -0.60 4.57 5.88
N VAL A 32 0.43 3.76 5.64
CA VAL A 32 1.40 3.99 4.56
C VAL A 32 1.21 2.92 3.49
N ILE A 33 0.73 3.31 2.31
CA ILE A 33 0.67 2.44 1.14
C ILE A 33 2.09 2.31 0.58
N GLY A 34 2.62 1.09 0.60
CA GLY A 34 3.97 0.79 0.10
C GLY A 34 3.92 0.26 -1.33
N VAL A 35 4.40 1.04 -2.30
CA VAL A 35 4.50 0.61 -3.71
C VAL A 35 5.81 -0.13 -3.93
N TYR A 36 5.73 -1.44 -4.18
CA TYR A 36 6.94 -2.24 -4.38
C TYR A 36 7.59 -1.92 -5.74
N GLU A 37 8.89 -1.63 -5.72
CA GLU A 37 9.67 -1.19 -6.89
C GLU A 37 9.96 -2.32 -7.87
N THR A 38 10.35 -3.49 -7.38
CA THR A 38 10.92 -4.59 -8.18
C THR A 38 10.13 -5.89 -8.08
N PRO A 39 8.83 -5.93 -8.45
CA PRO A 39 8.08 -7.17 -8.48
C PRO A 39 8.57 -8.11 -9.59
N GLU A 40 8.69 -9.39 -9.29
CA GLU A 40 9.02 -10.44 -10.27
C GLU A 40 7.82 -10.76 -11.18
N LYS A 41 7.32 -9.75 -11.89
CA LYS A 41 6.25 -9.87 -12.89
C LYS A 41 6.26 -8.66 -13.82
N PRO A 42 5.73 -8.79 -15.05
CA PRO A 42 5.59 -7.65 -15.95
C PRO A 42 4.80 -6.52 -15.30
N LEU A 43 5.34 -5.30 -15.39
CA LEU A 43 4.69 -4.08 -14.97
C LEU A 43 4.13 -3.34 -16.18
N LEU A 44 2.96 -2.73 -16.01
CA LEU A 44 2.32 -1.91 -17.03
C LEU A 44 2.78 -0.45 -16.92
N PHE A 45 3.18 -0.04 -15.71
CA PHE A 45 3.52 1.33 -15.36
C PHE A 45 4.80 1.36 -14.54
N THR A 46 5.56 2.46 -14.63
CA THR A 46 6.76 2.67 -13.83
C THR A 46 6.42 2.80 -12.35
N THR A 47 7.42 2.74 -11.48
CA THR A 47 7.21 2.98 -10.04
C THR A 47 6.64 4.37 -9.80
N GLU A 48 7.16 5.38 -10.47
CA GLU A 48 6.78 6.78 -10.34
C GLU A 48 5.32 6.97 -10.73
N GLU A 49 4.89 6.41 -11.86
CA GLU A 49 3.51 6.42 -12.32
C GLU A 49 2.57 5.74 -11.32
N ARG A 50 2.94 4.55 -10.82
CA ARG A 50 2.12 3.82 -9.84
C ARG A 50 1.98 4.58 -8.52
N VAL A 51 3.07 5.19 -8.04
CA VAL A 51 3.04 6.06 -6.85
C VAL A 51 2.11 7.26 -7.08
N GLU A 52 2.18 7.89 -8.25
CA GLU A 52 1.32 9.02 -8.58
C GLU A 52 -0.16 8.61 -8.68
N PHE A 53 -0.48 7.48 -9.29
CA PHE A 53 -1.85 6.96 -9.33
C PHE A 53 -2.41 6.71 -7.94
N VAL A 54 -1.61 6.11 -7.05
CA VAL A 54 -2.00 5.92 -5.65
C VAL A 54 -2.21 7.28 -4.97
N ARG A 55 -1.29 8.23 -5.14
CA ARG A 55 -1.37 9.58 -4.57
C ARG A 55 -2.67 10.29 -4.95
N GLN A 56 -3.06 10.21 -6.22
CA GLN A 56 -4.32 10.78 -6.71
C GLN A 56 -5.56 10.08 -6.13
N ALA A 57 -5.53 8.75 -6.03
CA ALA A 57 -6.64 7.95 -5.54
C ALA A 57 -6.95 8.15 -4.04
N ILE A 58 -5.96 8.51 -3.22
CA ILE A 58 -6.08 8.62 -1.76
C ILE A 58 -6.32 10.04 -1.24
N THR A 59 -6.50 11.04 -2.11
CA THR A 59 -6.65 12.46 -1.72
C THR A 59 -7.74 12.75 -0.68
N HIS A 60 -8.78 11.91 -0.62
CA HIS A 60 -9.88 12.00 0.34
C HIS A 60 -9.60 11.32 1.69
N LEU A 61 -8.43 10.69 1.86
CA LEU A 61 -8.02 9.96 3.06
C LEU A 61 -6.85 10.70 3.75
N PRO A 62 -7.12 11.62 4.69
CA PRO A 62 -6.11 12.55 5.20
C PRO A 62 -4.99 11.90 6.03
N ASN A 63 -5.20 10.66 6.48
CA ASN A 63 -4.24 9.89 7.28
C ASN A 63 -3.54 8.77 6.47
N VAL A 64 -3.64 8.81 5.14
CA VAL A 64 -3.01 7.84 4.24
C VAL A 64 -1.91 8.52 3.44
N GLU A 65 -0.74 7.92 3.43
CA GLU A 65 0.41 8.34 2.63
C GLU A 65 0.85 7.23 1.68
N VAL A 66 1.62 7.58 0.65
CA VAL A 66 2.21 6.63 -0.29
C VAL A 66 3.72 6.84 -0.37
N GLU A 67 4.46 5.74 -0.26
CA GLU A 67 5.91 5.69 -0.49
C GLU A 67 6.23 4.47 -1.37
N SER A 68 7.21 4.60 -2.27
CA SER A 68 7.81 3.41 -2.88
C SER A 68 8.78 2.75 -1.90
N PHE A 69 9.02 1.46 -2.10
CA PHE A 69 10.06 0.75 -1.38
C PHE A 69 10.67 -0.38 -2.20
N SER A 70 11.93 -0.66 -1.90
CA SER A 70 12.69 -1.82 -2.35
C SER A 70 13.12 -2.69 -1.17
N GLY A 71 13.51 -3.93 -1.46
CA GLY A 71 13.88 -4.91 -0.44
C GLY A 71 12.67 -5.49 0.31
N LEU A 72 12.89 -5.92 1.55
CA LEU A 72 11.88 -6.64 2.32
C LEU A 72 10.82 -5.70 2.89
N ALA A 73 9.55 -6.06 2.74
CA ALA A 73 8.42 -5.30 3.30
C ALA A 73 8.51 -5.11 4.82
N ILE A 74 9.16 -6.03 5.55
CA ILE A 74 9.39 -5.89 6.99
C ILE A 74 10.37 -4.77 7.32
N ASP A 75 11.38 -4.55 6.49
CA ASP A 75 12.34 -3.46 6.71
C ASP A 75 11.73 -2.11 6.38
N PHE A 76 10.88 -2.06 5.34
CA PHE A 76 10.01 -0.92 5.10
C PHE A 76 9.07 -0.65 6.29
N ALA A 77 8.44 -1.69 6.85
CA ALA A 77 7.59 -1.55 8.04
C ALA A 77 8.37 -0.95 9.23
N LYS A 78 9.60 -1.43 9.48
CA LYS A 78 10.49 -0.89 10.53
C LYS A 78 10.85 0.57 10.27
N LYS A 79 11.21 0.94 9.03
CA LYS A 79 11.54 2.32 8.60
C LYS A 79 10.41 3.28 8.96
N VAL A 80 9.16 2.92 8.65
CA VAL A 80 7.98 3.77 8.93
C VAL A 80 7.40 3.59 10.34
N LYS A 81 8.06 2.77 11.19
CA LYS A 81 7.63 2.43 12.56
C LYS A 81 6.23 1.79 12.61
N ALA A 82 5.84 1.08 11.56
CA ALA A 82 4.59 0.35 11.49
C ALA A 82 4.57 -0.83 12.48
N ARG A 83 3.40 -1.05 13.08
CA ARG A 83 3.13 -2.16 14.01
C ARG A 83 2.23 -3.23 13.41
N ALA A 84 1.68 -2.98 12.21
CA ALA A 84 0.81 -3.89 11.50
C ALA A 84 1.05 -3.81 9.99
N MET A 85 0.77 -4.92 9.30
CA MET A 85 0.68 -4.99 7.85
C MET A 85 -0.76 -5.34 7.47
N VAL A 86 -1.35 -4.55 6.58
CA VAL A 86 -2.68 -4.78 6.03
C VAL A 86 -2.55 -5.52 4.71
N ARG A 87 -3.39 -6.53 4.49
CA ARG A 87 -3.53 -7.24 3.22
C ARG A 87 -5.01 -7.49 2.97
N GLY A 88 -5.44 -7.30 1.71
CA GLY A 88 -6.74 -7.76 1.26
C GLY A 88 -6.65 -9.23 0.85
N LEU A 89 -7.64 -10.02 1.23
CA LEU A 89 -7.86 -11.39 0.76
C LEU A 89 -9.15 -11.41 -0.04
N ARG A 90 -9.13 -12.01 -1.22
CA ARG A 90 -10.26 -12.00 -2.18
C ARG A 90 -10.91 -13.37 -2.30
N MET A 91 -10.09 -14.43 -2.27
CA MET A 91 -10.55 -15.81 -2.37
C MET A 91 -9.65 -16.76 -1.60
N SER A 92 -10.07 -18.03 -1.49
CA SER A 92 -9.34 -19.07 -0.77
C SER A 92 -7.90 -19.28 -1.26
N ALA A 93 -7.64 -19.11 -2.56
CA ALA A 93 -6.31 -19.25 -3.15
C ALA A 93 -5.33 -18.11 -2.78
N ASP A 94 -5.78 -17.07 -2.08
CA ASP A 94 -4.89 -16.02 -1.57
C ASP A 94 -4.21 -16.41 -0.23
N PHE A 95 -4.60 -17.52 0.41
CA PHE A 95 -3.97 -18.11 1.62
C PHE A 95 -2.81 -19.04 1.26
#